data_AF-A0A970SRM8-F1
#
_entry.id   AF-A0A970SRM8-F1
#
_cell.length_a   1.000
_cell.length_b   1.000
_cell.length_c   1.000
_cell.angle_alpha   90.00
_cell.angle_beta   90.00
_cell.angle_gamma   90.00
#
_symmetry.space_group_name_H-M   'P 1'
#
loop_
_entity.id
_entity.type
_entity.pdbx_description
1 polymer ?
#
loop_
_entity_poly.entity_id
_entity_poly.type
_entity_poly.pdbx_seq_one_letter_code
_entity_poly.pdbx_strand_id
1 'polypeptide(L)'
;MARAEDSGANWVQGAIEFVDRKDTFLETLSPKLEGRLFAARMVGQVYIQQPAIIRRDTIMKTSGFDSQFITSEDTDFFLQIAALGEVAVVSRAVARIRLGNTDASHTKYWLRDEMDRMVREKAFDRRDCIRLIRTSLQDVKDPWVRGRIVYYYLGSAIRNMRSGAIMKSFSRLWSALVLGVVGLGHRRYWSGLTKKAP
;
A
#
# COMPACT_ATOMS: atom_id res chain seq x y z
N MET A 1 18.77 -8.27 20.86
CA MET A 1 17.56 -8.17 20.03
C MET A 1 17.00 -6.77 20.22
N ALA A 2 16.92 -5.96 19.16
CA ALA A 2 16.30 -4.64 19.25
C ALA A 2 14.80 -4.80 19.53
N ARG A 3 14.26 -4.07 20.51
CA ARG A 3 12.81 -4.10 20.79
C ARG A 3 12.09 -3.29 19.72
N ALA A 4 10.82 -3.62 19.46
CA ALA A 4 9.98 -2.82 18.57
C ALA A 4 9.94 -1.33 18.98
N GLU A 5 10.01 -1.08 20.29
CA GLU A 5 10.03 0.25 20.90
C GLU A 5 11.28 1.07 20.54
N ASP A 6 12.42 0.40 20.38
CA ASP A 6 13.73 1.02 20.11
C ASP A 6 13.90 1.42 18.64
N SER A 7 13.04 0.93 17.75
CA SER A 7 13.14 1.16 16.30
C SER A 7 12.91 2.61 15.88
N GLY A 8 12.28 3.42 16.73
CA GLY A 8 11.79 4.76 16.36
C GLY A 8 10.66 4.76 15.32
N ALA A 9 10.31 3.60 14.74
CA ALA A 9 9.29 3.48 13.72
C ALA A 9 7.87 3.67 14.29
N ASN A 10 6.96 4.12 13.44
CA ASN A 10 5.55 4.29 13.80
C ASN A 10 4.78 2.97 13.72
N TRP A 11 5.29 2.04 12.91
CA TRP A 11 4.71 0.76 12.60
C TRP A 11 5.83 -0.27 12.52
N VAL A 12 5.70 -1.37 13.27
CA VAL A 12 6.61 -2.52 13.21
C VAL A 12 5.82 -3.72 12.72
N GLN A 13 6.34 -4.44 11.72
CA GLN A 13 5.75 -5.68 11.20
C GLN A 13 6.68 -6.87 11.45
N GLY A 14 6.14 -7.99 11.91
CA GLY A 14 6.85 -9.27 11.92
C GLY A 14 6.50 -10.16 10.73
N ALA A 15 7.19 -11.29 10.60
CA ALA A 15 6.80 -12.33 9.65
C ALA A 15 5.58 -13.13 10.16
N ILE A 16 4.89 -13.78 9.23
CA ILE A 16 3.75 -14.66 9.48
C ILE A 16 4.11 -16.07 9.02
N GLU A 17 3.79 -17.06 9.83
CA GLU A 17 3.67 -18.45 9.40
C GLU A 17 2.22 -18.77 9.01
N PHE A 18 2.00 -19.29 7.81
CA PHE A 18 0.73 -19.85 7.43
C PHE A 18 0.68 -21.34 7.80
N VAL A 19 -0.44 -21.75 8.39
CA VAL A 19 -0.71 -23.14 8.75
C VAL A 19 -2.05 -23.60 8.19
N ASP A 20 -2.17 -24.90 7.95
CA ASP A 20 -3.45 -25.51 7.59
C ASP A 20 -4.36 -25.71 8.83
N ARG A 21 -5.50 -26.36 8.63
CA ARG A 21 -6.46 -26.66 9.70
C ARG A 21 -5.95 -27.65 10.75
N LYS A 22 -4.91 -28.41 10.44
CA LYS A 22 -4.25 -29.39 11.31
C LYS A 22 -2.99 -28.80 11.98
N ASP A 23 -2.78 -27.49 11.88
CA ASP A 23 -1.57 -26.78 12.33
C ASP A 23 -0.29 -27.22 11.58
N THR A 24 -0.43 -27.82 10.39
CA THR A 24 0.70 -28.13 9.52
C THR A 24 1.22 -26.85 8.91
N PHE A 25 2.51 -26.60 9.04
CA PHE A 25 3.20 -25.48 8.39
C PHE A 25 3.05 -25.54 6.86
N LEU A 26 2.71 -24.40 6.26
CA LEU A 26 2.60 -24.25 4.81
C LEU A 26 3.72 -23.36 4.26
N GLU A 27 3.82 -22.13 4.73
CA GLU A 27 4.86 -21.18 4.29
C GLU A 27 5.10 -20.07 5.34
N THR A 28 6.21 -19.35 5.18
CA THR A 28 6.48 -18.12 5.94
C THR A 28 6.47 -16.92 5.00
N LEU A 29 5.65 -15.93 5.32
CA LEU A 29 5.63 -14.65 4.63
C LEU A 29 6.35 -13.60 5.50
N SER A 30 7.57 -13.25 5.10
CA SER A 30 8.37 -12.22 5.79
C SER A 30 8.24 -10.86 5.09
N PRO A 31 8.03 -9.77 5.85
CA PRO A 31 8.07 -8.42 5.28
C PRO A 31 9.49 -8.11 4.79
N LYS A 32 9.60 -7.57 3.56
CA LYS A 32 10.89 -7.27 2.91
C LYS A 32 11.18 -5.78 2.76
N LEU A 33 10.19 -4.93 2.99
CA LEU A 33 10.29 -3.48 2.77
C LEU A 33 10.19 -2.77 4.11
N GLU A 34 11.10 -1.82 4.34
CA GLU A 34 11.16 -0.95 5.51
C GLU A 34 11.29 0.52 5.08
N GLY A 35 11.17 1.44 6.03
CA GLY A 35 11.19 2.89 5.79
C GLY A 35 9.80 3.43 5.45
N ARG A 36 9.73 4.47 4.61
CA ARG A 36 8.47 5.10 4.21
C ARG A 36 7.82 4.30 3.10
N LEU A 37 6.74 3.60 3.43
CA LEU A 37 6.11 2.63 2.51
C LEU A 37 4.83 3.13 1.84
N PHE A 38 4.53 4.44 1.87
CA PHE A 38 3.29 4.99 1.31
C PHE A 38 3.08 4.58 -0.16
N ALA A 39 4.06 4.76 -1.04
CA ALA A 39 3.95 4.40 -2.45
C ALA A 39 3.87 2.87 -2.65
N ALA A 40 4.66 2.08 -1.92
CA ALA A 40 4.62 0.62 -1.98
C ALA A 40 3.26 0.07 -1.53
N ARG A 41 2.64 0.67 -0.51
CA ARG A 41 1.30 0.29 -0.06
C ARG A 41 0.23 0.66 -1.08
N MET A 42 0.32 1.83 -1.73
CA MET A 42 -0.63 2.22 -2.77
C MET A 42 -0.67 1.25 -3.96
N VAL A 43 0.44 0.58 -4.25
CA VAL A 43 0.55 -0.42 -5.32
C VAL A 43 0.35 -1.86 -4.86
N GLY A 44 0.01 -2.08 -3.58
CA GLY A 44 -0.26 -3.41 -3.02
C GLY A 44 0.98 -4.29 -2.78
N GLN A 45 2.19 -3.73 -2.76
CA GLN A 45 3.41 -4.51 -2.48
C GLN A 45 3.60 -4.82 -0.98
N VAL A 46 2.99 -4.03 -0.10
CA VAL A 46 3.05 -4.26 1.34
C VAL A 46 1.79 -5.02 1.74
N TYR A 47 1.89 -6.33 1.98
CA TYR A 47 0.72 -7.19 2.18
C TYR A 47 0.48 -7.60 3.65
N ILE A 48 1.49 -7.43 4.52
CA ILE A 48 1.48 -8.00 5.88
C ILE A 48 0.95 -6.97 6.88
N GLN A 49 -0.28 -7.17 7.35
CA GLN A 49 -0.93 -6.28 8.33
C GLN A 49 -1.14 -6.90 9.70
N GLN A 50 -1.27 -8.23 9.77
CA GLN A 50 -1.71 -8.92 10.98
C GLN A 50 -0.66 -8.99 12.11
N PRO A 51 0.64 -9.23 11.83
CA PRO A 51 1.69 -9.19 12.86
C PRO A 51 2.23 -7.75 13.02
N ALA A 52 1.34 -6.78 13.20
CA ALA A 52 1.72 -5.37 13.29
C ALA A 52 1.55 -4.80 14.70
N ILE A 53 2.55 -4.05 15.15
CA ILE A 53 2.44 -3.14 16.29
C ILE A 53 2.54 -1.72 15.76
N ILE A 54 1.59 -0.86 16.11
CA ILE A 54 1.54 0.53 15.68
C ILE A 54 1.53 1.40 16.94
N ARG A 55 2.33 2.48 16.92
CA ARG A 55 2.32 3.43 18.04
C ARG A 55 0.93 4.04 18.20
N ARG A 56 0.45 4.11 19.45
CA ARG A 56 -0.85 4.70 19.79
C ARG A 56 -1.01 6.10 19.20
N ASP A 57 0.00 6.97 19.37
CA ASP A 57 -0.04 8.35 18.86
C ASP A 57 -0.15 8.42 17.33
N THR A 58 0.33 7.40 16.62
CA THR A 58 0.14 7.30 15.17
C THR A 58 -1.30 6.97 14.84
N ILE A 59 -1.92 6.01 15.54
CA ILE A 59 -3.34 5.65 15.36
C ILE A 59 -4.23 6.87 15.64
N MET A 60 -3.95 7.61 16.72
CA MET A 60 -4.73 8.79 17.11
C MET A 60 -4.65 9.95 16.11
N LYS A 61 -3.70 9.93 15.17
CA LYS A 61 -3.57 10.90 14.07
C LYS A 61 -4.27 10.44 12.78
N THR A 62 -4.88 9.26 12.78
CA THR A 62 -5.71 8.75 11.66
C THR A 62 -7.18 9.06 11.90
N SER A 63 -7.99 8.95 10.84
CA SER A 63 -9.45 8.98 10.97
C SER A 63 -10.04 7.62 11.39
N GLY A 64 -9.20 6.62 11.70
CA GLY A 64 -9.62 5.23 11.89
C GLY A 64 -10.07 4.57 10.58
N PHE A 65 -10.83 3.48 10.71
CA PHE A 65 -11.44 2.77 9.59
C PHE A 65 -12.59 3.58 9.00
N ASP A 66 -12.57 3.73 7.68
CA ASP A 66 -13.62 4.42 6.94
C ASP A 66 -14.71 3.42 6.50
N SER A 67 -15.91 3.59 7.05
CA SER A 67 -17.05 2.70 6.81
C SER A 67 -17.59 2.74 5.38
N GLN A 68 -17.12 3.68 4.55
CA GLN A 68 -17.46 3.72 3.12
C GLN A 68 -16.81 2.57 2.34
N PHE A 69 -15.73 1.98 2.86
CA PHE A 69 -15.03 0.86 2.21
C PHE A 69 -15.58 -0.47 2.73
N ILE A 70 -16.40 -1.13 1.90
CA ILE A 70 -16.98 -2.46 2.19
C ILE A 70 -15.89 -3.54 2.20
N THR A 71 -14.87 -3.33 1.38
CA THR A 71 -13.60 -4.06 1.38
C THR A 71 -12.50 -3.02 1.27
N SER A 72 -11.28 -3.32 1.71
CA SER A 72 -10.12 -2.41 1.62
C SER A 72 -10.09 -1.29 2.66
N GLU A 73 -10.92 -1.35 3.70
CA GLU A 73 -10.89 -0.48 4.87
C GLU A 73 -9.54 -0.54 5.60
N ASP A 74 -8.95 -1.73 5.64
CA ASP A 74 -7.59 -2.00 6.09
C ASP A 74 -6.57 -1.26 5.22
N THR A 75 -6.77 -1.26 3.91
CA THR A 75 -5.87 -0.64 2.96
C THR A 75 -5.86 0.88 3.10
N ASP A 76 -7.04 1.49 3.30
CA ASP A 76 -7.13 2.91 3.62
C ASP A 76 -6.44 3.22 4.95
N PHE A 77 -6.78 2.48 6.01
CA PHE A 77 -6.20 2.69 7.34
C PHE A 77 -4.66 2.61 7.31
N PHE A 78 -4.10 1.57 6.71
CA PHE A 78 -2.64 1.41 6.63
C PHE A 78 -1.97 2.42 5.68
N LEU A 79 -2.68 2.97 4.69
CA LEU A 79 -2.18 4.11 3.92
C LEU A 79 -2.10 5.38 4.76
N GLN A 80 -3.08 5.62 5.64
CA GLN A 80 -3.02 6.71 6.59
C GLN A 80 -1.83 6.56 7.55
N ILE A 81 -1.61 5.34 8.08
CA ILE A 81 -0.45 5.04 8.93
C ILE A 81 0.87 5.25 8.17
N ALA A 82 0.98 4.73 6.94
CA ALA A 82 2.19 4.89 6.11
C ALA A 82 2.47 6.34 5.70
N ALA A 83 1.46 7.22 5.73
CA ALA A 83 1.65 8.65 5.52
C ALA A 83 2.28 9.37 6.72
N LEU A 84 2.20 8.78 7.93
CA LEU A 84 2.63 9.40 9.18
C LEU A 84 4.09 9.11 9.54
N GLY A 85 4.70 8.04 9.02
CA GLY A 85 6.12 7.76 9.26
C GLY A 85 6.61 6.44 8.72
N GLU A 86 7.70 5.96 9.32
CA GLU A 86 8.44 4.80 8.86
C GLU A 86 7.91 3.50 9.42
N VAL A 87 8.18 2.45 8.66
CA VAL A 87 7.86 1.06 8.96
C VAL A 87 9.16 0.31 9.21
N ALA A 88 9.26 -0.35 10.35
CA ALA A 88 10.34 -1.30 10.62
C ALA A 88 9.83 -2.73 10.44
N VAL A 89 10.74 -3.63 10.10
CA VAL A 89 10.44 -5.04 9.88
C VAL A 89 11.25 -5.94 10.79
N VAL A 90 10.65 -7.04 11.20
CA VAL A 90 11.29 -8.12 11.94
C VAL A 90 11.12 -9.40 11.12
N SER A 91 12.25 -10.03 10.76
CA SER A 91 12.25 -11.24 9.93
C SER A 91 11.69 -12.47 10.65
N ARG A 92 11.65 -12.44 11.99
CA ARG A 92 11.13 -13.52 12.83
C ARG A 92 9.61 -13.62 12.68
N ALA A 93 9.11 -14.85 12.58
CA ALA A 93 7.69 -15.12 12.68
C ALA A 93 7.17 -14.76 14.08
N VAL A 94 6.17 -13.89 14.14
CA VAL A 94 5.53 -13.46 15.40
C VAL A 94 4.03 -13.77 15.43
N ALA A 95 3.48 -14.30 14.33
CA ALA A 95 2.10 -14.73 14.24
C ALA A 95 2.01 -16.00 13.39
N ARG A 96 1.04 -16.86 13.74
CA ARG A 96 0.57 -17.98 12.92
C ARG A 96 -0.85 -17.71 12.44
N ILE A 97 -1.07 -17.74 11.14
CA ILE A 97 -2.39 -17.60 10.53
C ILE A 97 -2.83 -18.96 10.00
N ARG A 98 -3.97 -19.43 10.49
CA ARG A 98 -4.65 -20.59 9.92
C ARG A 98 -5.36 -20.19 8.63
N LEU A 99 -5.00 -20.82 7.52
CA LEU A 99 -5.72 -20.64 6.26
C LEU A 99 -7.05 -21.42 6.30
N GLY A 100 -8.14 -20.67 6.17
CA GLY A 100 -9.50 -21.21 6.05
C GLY A 100 -9.79 -21.77 4.66
N ASN A 101 -10.98 -22.34 4.47
CA ASN A 101 -11.42 -22.65 3.10
C ASN A 101 -11.85 -21.33 2.45
N THR A 102 -11.40 -21.07 1.22
CA THR A 102 -11.67 -19.83 0.48
C THR A 102 -13.15 -19.58 0.26
N ASP A 103 -13.95 -20.65 0.25
CA ASP A 103 -15.39 -20.60 -0.03
C ASP A 103 -16.24 -20.10 1.15
N ALA A 104 -15.64 -19.90 2.33
CA ALA A 104 -16.37 -19.53 3.55
C ALA A 104 -16.31 -18.02 3.87
N SER A 105 -15.74 -17.20 2.99
CA SER A 105 -15.65 -15.76 3.24
C SER A 105 -16.93 -15.04 2.81
N HIS A 106 -17.51 -14.27 3.72
CA HIS A 106 -18.61 -13.34 3.40
C HIS A 106 -18.12 -12.02 2.79
N THR A 107 -16.80 -11.84 2.63
CA THR A 107 -16.20 -10.65 2.03
C THR A 107 -16.48 -10.63 0.53
N LYS A 108 -17.04 -9.51 0.06
CA LYS A 108 -17.41 -9.31 -1.35
C LYS A 108 -16.18 -9.00 -2.22
N TYR A 109 -15.30 -9.98 -2.43
CA TYR A 109 -14.02 -9.78 -3.13
C TYR A 109 -14.14 -9.24 -4.56
N TRP A 110 -15.28 -9.43 -5.23
CA TRP A 110 -15.53 -8.83 -6.54
C TRP A 110 -15.58 -7.30 -6.52
N LEU A 111 -15.81 -6.67 -5.35
CA LEU A 111 -15.75 -5.21 -5.16
C LEU A 111 -14.33 -4.70 -4.89
N ARG A 112 -13.36 -5.58 -4.63
CA ARG A 112 -12.02 -5.19 -4.17
C ARG A 112 -11.32 -4.24 -5.14
N ASP A 113 -11.37 -4.51 -6.44
CA ASP A 113 -10.73 -3.66 -7.44
C ASP A 113 -11.30 -2.23 -7.46
N GLU A 114 -12.61 -2.11 -7.26
CA GLU A 114 -13.29 -0.83 -7.17
C GLU A 114 -12.97 -0.11 -5.86
N MET A 115 -13.00 -0.82 -4.74
CA MET A 115 -12.67 -0.24 -3.43
C MET A 115 -11.21 0.20 -3.36
N ASP A 116 -10.27 -0.64 -3.79
CA ASP A 116 -8.84 -0.29 -3.89
C ASP A 116 -8.62 0.94 -4.78
N ARG A 117 -9.42 1.09 -5.85
CA ARG A 117 -9.40 2.29 -6.68
C ARG A 117 -9.89 3.50 -5.88
N MET A 118 -11.00 3.41 -5.17
CA MET A 118 -11.52 4.52 -4.37
C MET A 118 -10.55 4.92 -3.25
N VAL A 119 -9.94 3.97 -2.56
CA VAL A 119 -8.89 4.20 -1.57
C VAL A 119 -7.70 4.95 -2.19
N ARG A 120 -7.26 4.56 -3.40
CA ARG A 120 -6.21 5.30 -4.13
C ARG A 120 -6.64 6.72 -4.51
N GLU A 121 -7.87 6.92 -4.97
CA GLU A 121 -8.37 8.27 -5.29
C GLU A 121 -8.39 9.17 -4.05
N LYS A 122 -8.85 8.64 -2.90
CA LYS A 122 -8.80 9.31 -1.59
C LYS A 122 -7.36 9.66 -1.20
N ALA A 123 -6.42 8.72 -1.36
CA ALA A 123 -5.00 8.97 -1.11
C ALA A 123 -4.41 10.05 -2.04
N PHE A 124 -4.81 10.06 -3.32
CA PHE A 124 -4.38 11.08 -4.28
C PHE A 124 -4.96 12.47 -4.01
N ASP A 125 -6.10 12.57 -3.33
CA ASP A 125 -6.71 13.85 -2.94
C ASP A 125 -6.01 14.51 -1.73
N ARG A 126 -5.08 13.81 -1.08
CA ARG A 126 -4.26 14.40 -0.03
C ARG A 126 -3.35 15.51 -0.57
N ARG A 127 -3.33 16.67 0.10
CA ARG A 127 -2.49 17.82 -0.26
C ARG A 127 -1.00 17.46 -0.34
N ASP A 128 -0.53 16.53 0.48
CA ASP A 128 0.87 16.14 0.55
C ASP A 128 1.20 14.82 -0.19
N CYS A 129 0.27 14.29 -0.99
CA CYS A 129 0.40 12.99 -1.65
C CYS A 129 1.69 12.86 -2.47
N ILE A 130 2.01 13.84 -3.32
CA ILE A 130 3.21 13.80 -4.17
C ILE A 130 4.50 13.79 -3.34
N ARG A 131 4.53 14.55 -2.24
CA ARG A 131 5.67 14.56 -1.32
C ARG A 131 5.84 13.18 -0.67
N LEU A 132 4.76 12.57 -0.19
CA LEU A 132 4.77 11.24 0.42
C LEU A 132 5.19 10.15 -0.58
N ILE A 133 4.73 10.23 -1.82
CA ILE A 133 5.14 9.29 -2.88
C ILE A 133 6.63 9.44 -3.17
N ARG A 134 7.13 10.68 -3.32
CA ARG A 134 8.55 10.92 -3.62
C ARG A 134 9.47 10.41 -2.51
N THR A 135 9.16 10.70 -1.25
CA THR A 135 9.96 10.20 -0.12
C THR A 135 9.87 8.68 -0.02
N SER A 136 8.68 8.10 -0.20
CA SER A 136 8.54 6.63 -0.19
C SER A 136 9.33 5.94 -1.31
N LEU A 137 9.39 6.54 -2.50
CA LEU A 137 10.15 5.99 -3.62
C LEU A 137 11.68 6.05 -3.40
N GLN A 138 12.18 6.93 -2.52
CA GLN A 138 13.60 6.96 -2.13
C GLN A 138 13.97 5.77 -1.25
N ASP A 139 13.05 5.32 -0.39
CA ASP A 139 13.27 4.19 0.52
C ASP A 139 13.04 2.85 -0.19
N VAL A 140 11.95 2.73 -0.97
CA VAL A 140 11.56 1.48 -1.64
C VAL A 140 12.54 1.08 -2.76
N LYS A 141 13.15 2.05 -3.45
CA LYS A 141 14.16 1.85 -4.52
C LYS A 141 13.77 0.87 -5.64
N ASP A 142 12.48 0.57 -5.82
CA ASP A 142 11.99 -0.25 -6.94
C ASP A 142 11.35 0.65 -8.03
N PRO A 143 11.98 0.77 -9.22
CA PRO A 143 11.40 1.52 -10.34
C PRO A 143 10.01 1.02 -10.78
N TRP A 144 9.68 -0.25 -10.55
CA TRP A 144 8.35 -0.80 -10.87
C TRP A 144 7.25 -0.09 -10.08
N VAL A 145 7.48 0.20 -8.80
CA VAL A 145 6.51 0.89 -7.93
C VAL A 145 6.20 2.27 -8.50
N ARG A 146 7.24 3.00 -8.92
CA ARG A 146 7.08 4.29 -9.58
C ARG A 146 6.22 4.17 -10.84
N GLY A 147 6.53 3.22 -11.72
CA GLY A 147 5.76 2.98 -12.94
C GLY A 147 4.29 2.67 -12.63
N ARG A 148 4.03 1.85 -11.61
CA ARG A 148 2.68 1.47 -11.20
C ARG A 148 1.89 2.63 -10.60
N ILE A 149 2.53 3.51 -9.83
CA ILE A 149 1.91 4.76 -9.37
C ILE A 149 1.52 5.66 -10.54
N VAL A 150 2.43 5.84 -11.52
CA VAL A 150 2.15 6.62 -12.73
C VAL A 150 0.96 6.03 -13.49
N TYR A 151 0.92 4.70 -13.66
CA TYR A 151 -0.23 4.00 -14.25
C TYR A 151 -1.55 4.34 -13.54
N TYR A 152 -1.56 4.35 -12.21
CA TYR A 152 -2.76 4.71 -11.46
C TYR A 152 -3.15 6.19 -11.60
N TYR A 153 -2.19 7.11 -11.64
CA TYR A 153 -2.48 8.52 -11.93
C TYR A 153 -3.08 8.71 -13.33
N LEU A 154 -2.55 8.04 -14.35
CA LEU A 154 -3.10 8.08 -15.72
C LEU A 154 -4.52 7.51 -15.76
N GLY A 155 -4.74 6.37 -15.10
CA GLY A 155 -6.08 5.80 -14.97
C GLY A 155 -7.07 6.72 -14.25
N SER A 156 -6.63 7.39 -13.18
CA SER A 156 -7.41 8.42 -12.47
C SER A 156 -7.73 9.61 -13.37
N ALA A 157 -6.74 10.12 -14.12
CA ALA A 157 -6.91 11.23 -15.04
C ALA A 157 -7.97 10.94 -16.12
N ILE A 158 -7.88 9.77 -16.77
CA ILE A 158 -8.83 9.36 -17.82
C ILE A 158 -10.25 9.26 -17.26
N ARG A 159 -10.42 8.69 -16.06
CA ARG A 159 -11.75 8.61 -15.42
C ARG A 159 -12.33 9.97 -15.08
N ASN A 160 -11.53 10.85 -14.47
CA ASN A 160 -11.97 12.20 -14.13
C ASN A 160 -12.29 13.02 -15.37
N MET A 161 -11.57 12.81 -16.48
CA MET A 161 -11.91 13.43 -17.77
C MET A 161 -13.27 12.97 -18.27
N ARG A 162 -13.54 11.65 -18.22
CA ARG A 162 -14.83 11.07 -18.64
C ARG A 162 -16.01 11.51 -17.76
N SER A 163 -15.78 11.82 -16.49
CA SER A 163 -16.81 12.31 -15.56
C SER A 163 -16.97 13.83 -15.57
N GLY A 164 -16.29 14.57 -16.47
CA GLY A 164 -16.35 16.03 -16.53
C GLY A 164 -15.51 16.77 -15.48
N ALA A 165 -14.75 16.07 -14.64
CA ALA A 165 -13.87 16.67 -13.63
C ALA A 165 -12.51 17.08 -14.22
N ILE A 166 -12.54 18.03 -15.16
CA ILE A 166 -11.38 18.42 -15.99
C ILE A 166 -10.18 18.88 -15.16
N MET A 167 -10.39 19.76 -14.17
CA MET A 167 -9.30 20.26 -13.32
C MET A 167 -8.61 19.15 -12.54
N LYS A 168 -9.38 18.20 -12.00
CA LYS A 168 -8.84 17.02 -11.31
C LYS A 168 -8.05 16.15 -12.29
N SER A 169 -8.57 15.94 -13.50
CA SER A 169 -7.86 15.20 -14.56
C SER A 169 -6.48 15.81 -14.87
N PHE A 170 -6.41 17.13 -15.11
CA PHE A 170 -5.15 17.83 -15.36
C PHE A 170 -4.16 17.70 -14.18
N SER A 171 -4.64 17.85 -12.95
CA SER A 171 -3.81 17.65 -11.75
C SER A 171 -3.21 16.24 -11.68
N ARG A 172 -3.98 15.21 -12.05
CA ARG A 172 -3.53 13.82 -12.11
C ARG A 172 -2.53 13.57 -13.24
N LEU A 173 -2.75 14.15 -14.42
CA LEU A 173 -1.80 14.07 -15.54
C LEU A 173 -0.47 14.74 -15.20
N TRP A 174 -0.53 15.93 -14.58
CA TRP A 174 0.67 16.64 -14.14
C TRP A 174 1.45 15.83 -13.12
N SER A 175 0.76 15.25 -12.14
CA SER A 175 1.35 14.35 -11.14
C SER A 175 2.02 13.13 -11.79
N ALA A 176 1.36 12.51 -12.78
CA ALA A 176 1.92 11.39 -13.55
C ALA A 176 3.21 11.79 -14.28
N LEU A 177 3.23 12.94 -14.95
CA LEU A 177 4.38 13.45 -15.68
C LEU A 177 5.56 13.73 -14.73
N VAL A 178 5.31 14.46 -13.65
CA VAL A 178 6.31 14.83 -12.65
C VAL A 178 6.96 13.60 -12.01
N LEU A 179 6.19 12.54 -11.73
CA LEU A 179 6.73 11.29 -11.20
C LEU A 179 7.41 10.43 -12.27
N GLY A 180 6.89 10.46 -13.50
CA GLY A 180 7.31 9.59 -14.60
C GLY A 180 8.67 9.94 -15.18
N VAL A 181 9.01 11.23 -15.29
CA VAL A 181 10.27 11.71 -15.92
C VAL A 181 11.51 11.02 -15.34
N VAL A 182 11.57 10.88 -14.01
CA VAL A 182 12.73 10.26 -13.34
C VAL A 182 12.77 8.73 -13.54
N GLY A 183 11.67 8.10 -13.95
CA GLY A 183 11.59 6.65 -14.18
C GLY A 183 11.95 6.20 -15.60
N LEU A 184 11.96 7.10 -16.59
CA LEU A 184 12.01 6.75 -18.02
C LEU A 184 13.24 5.91 -18.41
N GLY A 185 14.38 6.10 -17.73
CA GLY A 185 15.62 5.36 -18.00
C GLY A 185 15.65 3.91 -17.50
N HIS A 186 14.66 3.47 -16.71
CA HIS A 186 14.65 2.13 -16.11
C HIS A 186 13.70 1.18 -16.84
N ARG A 187 14.19 0.05 -17.36
CA ARG A 187 13.35 -0.97 -18.00
C ARG A 187 12.21 -1.47 -17.07
N ARG A 188 12.52 -1.66 -15.79
CA ARG A 188 11.57 -2.13 -14.78
C ARG A 188 10.44 -1.11 -14.50
N TYR A 189 10.69 0.19 -14.68
CA TYR A 189 9.64 1.22 -14.60
C TYR A 189 8.54 0.99 -15.64
N TRP A 190 8.92 0.70 -16.89
CA TRP A 190 7.97 0.46 -17.97
C TRP A 190 7.08 -0.77 -17.73
N SER A 191 7.62 -1.82 -17.10
CA SER A 191 6.79 -2.98 -16.71
C SER A 191 5.68 -2.62 -15.72
N GLY A 192 5.94 -1.67 -14.80
CA GLY A 192 4.94 -1.15 -13.87
C GLY A 192 3.83 -0.33 -14.53
N LEU A 193 4.07 0.24 -15.71
CA LEU A 193 3.06 0.94 -16.50
C LEU A 193 2.05 -0.01 -17.17
N THR A 194 2.36 -1.30 -17.24
CA THR A 194 1.46 -2.31 -17.80
C THR A 194 0.60 -2.96 -16.72
N LYS A 195 -0.55 -3.53 -17.09
CA LYS A 195 -1.42 -4.22 -16.12
C LYS A 195 -0.77 -5.45 -15.50
N LYS A 196 0.24 -6.05 -16.14
CA LYS A 196 0.90 -7.27 -15.67
C LYS A 196 1.72 -6.97 -14.41
N ALA A 197 1.40 -7.69 -13.33
CA ALA A 197 2.35 -7.82 -12.23
C ALA A 197 3.62 -8.51 -12.75
N PRO A 198 4.80 -8.22 -12.17
CA PRO A 198 6.03 -8.91 -12.52
C PRO A 198 5.96 -10.39 -12.15
#